data_AF-A0A830HRR5-F1
#
_entry.id   AF-A0A830HRR5-F1
#
_cell.length_a   1.000
_cell.length_b   1.000
_cell.length_c   1.000
_cell.angle_alpha   90.00
_cell.angle_beta   90.00
_cell.angle_gamma   90.00
#
_symmetry.space_group_name_H-M   'P 1'
#
loop_
_entity.id
_entity.type
_entity.pdbx_description
1 polymer ?
#
loop_
_entity_poly.entity_id
_entity_poly.type
_entity_poly.pdbx_seq_one_letter_code
_entity_poly.pdbx_strand_id
1 'polypeptide(L)'
;MLSEIGGGGDSAFFRGGRALLGGAASQGPETHPFTSLTDHADAFSSVNVVVCFSLLAYYIYEWLVNKSCGWEVVYICFVDGIIYLLEIVCHGVQPVNIVLMFGESAQSVEWLRYAGWLVTTPVLLLHVNDLASIGMKNQKDLNREHVMFMCNQLTLVIGMTGSFVSNGYWQAAFFSCSFCFFCVQNYSAFLIYGEVMRTYPTSAVNYLKGMAIIYFGFWHLYPLLWALGPEAAGFLTPNGSRVLHALSDLFAKNLWGYLAFYVREKLLPREAERRGMKGGEFLLHGKIDDLTARLARAQRSGASDPDMTPLRKELIDFLESGSHLRFNSFTAKGGSFSKNGSFSSDGREMESFTAFPGGLKGESQSNSLNLAGSSFERLRETIMQSAMSEDAKRDLESSIDMVRTAQQPDVAVAVQVVEPSQPFSAPASPPASSAPATRDITPSHSLRGSFDFSDDKHNPLAITAASIQARANAAVDRYEVNTNYSKDLSSSMLFDKQ
;
A
#
# COMPACT_ATOMS: atom_id res chain seq x y z
N MET A 1 17.10 43.82 -15.93
CA MET A 1 15.95 43.68 -15.02
C MET A 1 15.74 42.27 -14.46
N LEU A 2 16.13 41.18 -15.13
CA LEU A 2 16.17 39.83 -14.51
C LEU A 2 17.57 39.33 -14.09
N SER A 3 18.61 40.16 -14.23
CA SER A 3 19.98 39.86 -13.75
C SER A 3 20.35 40.55 -12.43
N GLU A 4 19.49 41.43 -11.90
CA GLU A 4 19.75 42.22 -10.68
C GLU A 4 19.05 41.69 -9.41
N ILE A 5 18.33 40.56 -9.51
CA ILE A 5 17.72 39.89 -8.35
C ILE A 5 18.67 38.81 -7.76
N GLY A 6 19.92 38.75 -8.24
CA GLY A 6 20.91 37.74 -7.86
C GLY A 6 21.86 38.11 -6.72
N GLY A 7 21.67 39.24 -6.03
CA GLY A 7 22.63 39.74 -5.04
C GLY A 7 21.98 40.15 -3.72
N GLY A 8 22.25 39.42 -2.64
CA GLY A 8 22.17 39.96 -1.28
C GLY A 8 21.01 39.50 -0.38
N GLY A 9 20.28 38.45 -0.75
CA GLY A 9 19.23 37.86 0.08
C GLY A 9 19.68 36.59 0.82
N ASP A 10 20.83 36.61 1.48
CA ASP A 10 21.29 35.48 2.29
C ASP A 10 20.31 35.25 3.45
N SER A 11 19.59 34.13 3.40
CA SER A 11 18.59 33.70 4.36
C SER A 11 19.22 33.41 5.74
N ALA A 12 19.33 34.47 6.56
CA ALA A 12 19.81 34.44 7.94
C ALA A 12 19.07 33.42 8.82
N PHE A 13 17.85 33.02 8.46
CA PHE A 13 17.04 32.06 9.22
C PHE A 13 17.63 30.64 9.21
N PHE A 14 18.25 30.19 8.10
CA PHE A 14 18.88 28.87 8.03
C PHE A 14 20.38 28.90 8.34
N ARG A 15 21.09 30.02 8.06
CA ARG A 15 22.47 30.18 8.50
C ARG A 15 22.59 30.38 10.00
N GLY A 16 21.62 31.02 10.67
CA GLY A 16 21.62 31.15 12.13
C GLY A 16 21.63 29.80 12.84
N GLY A 17 20.86 28.82 12.33
CA GLY A 17 20.87 27.45 12.85
C GLY A 17 22.21 26.74 12.64
N ARG A 18 22.80 26.84 11.44
CA ARG A 18 24.11 26.22 11.14
C ARG A 18 25.30 26.96 11.73
N ALA A 19 25.26 28.26 11.98
CA ALA A 19 26.38 29.05 12.50
C ALA A 19 26.41 29.12 14.04
N LEU A 20 25.26 29.00 14.72
CA LEU A 20 25.21 28.81 16.17
C LEU A 20 25.54 27.38 16.60
N LEU A 21 25.51 26.41 15.67
CA LEU A 21 25.70 24.98 15.97
C LEU A 21 26.79 24.29 15.13
N GLY A 22 27.36 24.98 14.14
CA GLY A 22 28.36 24.45 13.20
C GLY A 22 29.78 24.71 13.67
N GLY A 23 30.16 24.11 14.79
CA GLY A 23 31.53 23.65 14.94
C GLY A 23 31.65 22.43 14.04
N ALA A 24 32.39 22.54 12.93
CA ALA A 24 32.88 21.37 12.21
C ALA A 24 33.76 20.59 13.20
N ALA A 25 33.15 19.66 13.92
CA ALA A 25 33.85 18.74 14.78
C ALA A 25 34.67 17.83 13.86
N SER A 26 35.93 18.19 13.66
CA SER A 26 36.96 17.25 13.29
C SER A 26 36.96 16.19 14.38
N GLN A 27 36.25 15.08 14.15
CA GLN A 27 36.20 13.95 15.07
C GLN A 27 37.61 13.34 15.10
N GLY A 28 38.41 13.79 16.06
CA GLY A 28 39.51 12.97 16.57
C GLY A 28 38.94 11.67 17.13
N PRO A 29 39.72 10.59 17.20
CA PRO A 29 39.29 9.30 17.76
C PRO A 29 39.17 9.40 19.28
N GLU A 30 38.26 10.24 19.77
CA GLU A 30 37.82 10.20 21.15
C GLU A 30 36.86 9.02 21.29
N THR A 31 37.20 8.10 22.19
CA THR A 31 36.35 6.99 22.62
C THR A 31 35.11 7.56 23.32
N HIS A 32 34.15 8.02 22.53
CA HIS A 32 32.93 8.61 23.05
C HIS A 32 32.09 7.53 23.75
N PRO A 33 31.42 7.86 24.87
CA PRO A 33 30.48 6.97 25.59
C PRO A 33 29.22 6.59 24.78
N PHE A 34 29.23 6.83 23.46
CA PHE A 34 28.15 6.63 22.51
C PHE A 34 28.23 5.30 21.73
N THR A 35 29.19 4.42 22.03
CA THR A 35 29.15 3.02 21.54
C THR A 35 27.82 2.35 21.88
N SER A 36 27.22 2.70 23.02
CA SER A 36 25.89 2.27 23.44
C SER A 36 24.80 2.51 22.39
N LEU A 37 24.85 3.63 21.65
CA LEU A 37 23.77 4.00 20.73
C LEU A 37 23.77 3.16 19.44
N THR A 38 24.94 2.71 19.00
CA THR A 38 25.06 1.76 17.88
C THR A 38 24.50 0.40 18.28
N ASP A 39 24.89 -0.09 19.47
CA ASP A 39 24.36 -1.35 20.01
C ASP A 39 22.84 -1.30 20.16
N HIS A 40 22.28 -0.14 20.53
CA HIS A 40 20.84 0.06 20.58
C HIS A 40 20.19 0.03 19.19
N ALA A 41 20.77 0.66 18.17
CA ALA A 41 20.22 0.65 16.81
C ALA A 41 20.07 -0.78 16.28
N ASP A 42 21.12 -1.58 16.37
CA ASP A 42 21.08 -2.96 15.87
C ASP A 42 20.17 -3.85 16.73
N ALA A 43 20.05 -3.58 18.03
CA ALA A 43 19.07 -4.25 18.89
C ALA A 43 17.63 -3.94 18.47
N PHE A 44 17.29 -2.69 18.17
CA PHE A 44 15.95 -2.31 17.71
C PHE A 44 15.62 -2.87 16.32
N SER A 45 16.59 -2.90 15.40
CA SER A 45 16.43 -3.57 14.11
C SER A 45 16.24 -5.07 14.29
N SER A 46 16.95 -5.70 15.22
CA SER A 46 16.78 -7.13 15.56
C SER A 46 15.39 -7.41 16.14
N VAL A 47 14.86 -6.52 17.00
CA VAL A 47 13.48 -6.63 17.50
C VAL A 47 12.48 -6.57 16.35
N ASN A 48 12.64 -5.66 15.39
CA ASN A 48 11.78 -5.59 14.21
C ASN A 48 11.83 -6.87 13.38
N VAL A 49 13.01 -7.43 13.13
CA VAL A 49 13.18 -8.72 12.44
C VAL A 49 12.39 -9.82 13.17
N VAL A 50 12.58 -9.97 14.48
CA VAL A 50 11.90 -11.00 15.28
C VAL A 50 10.38 -10.82 15.25
N VAL A 51 9.88 -9.60 15.41
CA VAL A 51 8.45 -9.32 15.37
C VAL A 51 7.86 -9.58 13.99
N CYS A 52 8.52 -9.12 12.92
CA CYS A 52 8.09 -9.34 11.54
C CYS A 52 7.97 -10.83 11.21
N PHE A 53 8.99 -11.63 11.51
CA PHE A 53 8.96 -13.07 11.22
C PHE A 53 8.00 -13.85 12.14
N SER A 54 7.81 -13.40 13.38
CA SER A 54 6.80 -13.98 14.28
C SER A 54 5.37 -13.73 13.77
N LEU A 55 5.09 -12.48 13.37
CA LEU A 55 3.80 -12.13 12.77
C LEU A 55 3.60 -12.82 11.42
N LEU A 56 4.64 -12.91 10.59
CA LEU A 56 4.58 -13.63 9.32
C LEU A 56 4.24 -15.11 9.53
N ALA A 57 4.89 -15.79 10.48
CA ALA A 57 4.57 -17.17 10.83
C ALA A 57 3.12 -17.31 11.31
N TYR A 58 2.66 -16.36 12.14
CA TYR A 58 1.26 -16.31 12.60
C TYR A 58 0.28 -16.11 11.45
N TYR A 59 0.53 -15.18 10.52
CA TYR A 59 -0.34 -14.93 9.37
C TYR A 59 -0.35 -16.09 8.37
N ILE A 60 0.79 -16.75 8.15
CA ILE A 60 0.86 -17.98 7.35
C ILE A 60 0.03 -19.09 8.02
N TYR A 61 0.14 -19.25 9.34
CA TYR A 61 -0.69 -20.20 10.07
C TYR A 61 -2.19 -19.90 9.91
N GLU A 62 -2.60 -18.64 10.10
CA GLU A 62 -3.99 -18.19 9.92
C GLU A 62 -4.49 -18.40 8.49
N TRP A 63 -3.65 -18.14 7.49
CA TRP A 63 -3.94 -18.40 6.09
C TRP A 63 -4.08 -19.90 5.79
N LEU A 64 -3.21 -20.75 6.34
CA LEU A 64 -3.22 -22.18 6.08
C LEU A 64 -4.37 -22.90 6.80
N VAL A 65 -4.61 -22.57 8.07
CA VAL A 65 -5.57 -23.28 8.95
C VAL A 65 -6.97 -22.68 8.84
N ASN A 66 -7.09 -21.37 9.02
CA ASN A 66 -8.39 -20.70 9.08
C ASN A 66 -8.86 -20.19 7.71
N LYS A 67 -8.00 -20.26 6.68
CA LYS A 67 -8.25 -19.70 5.34
C LYS A 67 -8.63 -18.22 5.37
N SER A 68 -8.17 -17.52 6.41
CA SER A 68 -8.51 -16.14 6.72
C SER A 68 -7.22 -15.36 6.96
N CYS A 69 -6.74 -14.65 5.94
CA CYS A 69 -5.66 -13.67 6.10
C CYS A 69 -5.61 -12.77 4.86
N GLY A 70 -5.58 -11.46 5.08
CA GLY A 70 -5.24 -10.50 4.02
C GLY A 70 -3.81 -10.71 3.55
N TRP A 71 -3.56 -10.57 2.24
CA TRP A 71 -2.22 -10.66 1.69
C TRP A 71 -1.36 -9.44 2.07
N GLU A 72 -2.01 -8.33 2.40
CA GLU A 72 -1.40 -7.04 2.72
C GLU A 72 -0.47 -7.18 3.93
N VAL A 73 -0.96 -7.79 5.02
CA VAL A 73 -0.19 -7.95 6.26
C VAL A 73 0.95 -8.97 6.11
N VAL A 74 0.75 -10.00 5.27
CA VAL A 74 1.79 -10.98 4.93
C VAL A 74 2.90 -10.30 4.14
N TYR A 75 2.54 -9.52 3.12
CA TYR A 75 3.47 -8.79 2.28
C TYR A 75 4.28 -7.77 3.09
N ILE A 76 3.60 -6.95 3.90
CA ILE A 76 4.26 -5.93 4.73
C ILE A 76 5.24 -6.57 5.71
N CYS A 77 4.83 -7.57 6.50
CA CYS A 77 5.74 -8.21 7.46
C CYS A 77 6.91 -8.93 6.78
N PHE A 78 6.68 -9.56 5.62
CA PHE A 78 7.76 -10.19 4.87
C PHE A 78 8.78 -9.16 4.39
N VAL A 79 8.34 -8.12 3.71
CA VAL A 79 9.22 -7.11 3.13
C VAL A 79 9.94 -6.31 4.23
N ASP A 80 9.23 -5.90 5.28
CA ASP A 80 9.80 -5.16 6.41
C ASP A 80 10.85 -6.01 7.17
N GLY A 81 10.57 -7.30 7.39
CA GLY A 81 11.53 -8.23 7.98
C GLY A 81 12.81 -8.39 7.14
N ILE A 82 12.68 -8.46 5.82
CA ILE A 82 13.84 -8.52 4.90
C ILE A 82 14.63 -7.21 4.92
N ILE A 83 13.96 -6.05 4.94
CA ILE A 83 14.63 -4.74 5.00
C ILE A 83 15.48 -4.61 6.27
N TYR A 84 14.92 -4.90 7.45
CA TYR A 84 15.68 -4.81 8.69
C TYR A 84 16.79 -5.88 8.77
N LEU A 85 16.58 -7.06 8.18
CA LEU A 85 17.65 -8.06 8.05
C LEU A 85 18.80 -7.54 7.17
N LEU A 86 18.48 -6.93 6.03
CA LEU A 86 19.47 -6.30 5.15
C LEU A 86 20.16 -5.11 5.84
N GLU A 87 19.44 -4.33 6.63
CA GLU A 87 20.02 -3.24 7.41
C GLU A 87 21.08 -3.75 8.39
N ILE A 88 20.81 -4.84 9.10
CA ILE A 88 21.75 -5.46 10.05
C ILE A 88 22.97 -6.04 9.30
N VAL A 89 22.74 -6.80 8.23
CA VAL A 89 23.82 -7.55 7.54
C VAL A 89 24.68 -6.65 6.65
N CYS A 90 24.07 -5.65 6.02
CA CYS A 90 24.71 -4.78 5.03
C CYS A 90 24.90 -3.36 5.54
N HIS A 91 24.90 -3.14 6.86
CA HIS A 91 25.10 -1.82 7.44
C HIS A 91 26.41 -1.20 6.93
N GLY A 92 26.33 0.02 6.40
CA GLY A 92 27.49 0.75 5.85
C GLY A 92 27.96 0.30 4.47
N VAL A 93 27.28 -0.66 3.83
CA VAL A 93 27.58 -1.12 2.47
C VAL A 93 26.70 -0.40 1.46
N GLN A 94 27.28 0.12 0.37
CA GLN A 94 26.47 0.64 -0.74
C GLN A 94 25.78 -0.52 -1.48
N PRO A 95 24.50 -0.40 -1.89
CA PRO A 95 23.69 0.81 -1.95
C PRO A 95 22.74 1.02 -0.76
N VAL A 96 22.91 0.30 0.37
CA VAL A 96 22.04 0.44 1.55
C VAL A 96 22.12 1.86 2.10
N ASN A 97 23.36 2.35 2.26
CA ASN A 97 23.68 3.72 2.64
C ASN A 97 24.45 4.39 1.51
N ILE A 98 23.80 5.33 0.83
CA ILE A 98 24.43 6.09 -0.25
C ILE A 98 25.15 7.28 0.37
N VAL A 99 26.47 7.31 0.25
CA VAL A 99 27.28 8.45 0.67
C VAL A 99 27.51 9.35 -0.53
N LEU A 100 26.99 10.58 -0.46
CA LEU A 100 27.14 11.62 -1.46
C LEU A 100 28.25 12.57 -1.02
N MET A 101 29.17 12.88 -1.92
CA MET A 101 30.26 13.82 -1.67
C MET A 101 29.90 15.18 -2.28
N PHE A 102 29.76 16.20 -1.43
CA PHE A 102 29.52 17.59 -1.82
C PHE A 102 30.71 18.44 -1.38
N GLY A 103 31.72 18.53 -2.25
CA GLY A 103 33.00 19.16 -1.90
C GLY A 103 33.69 18.44 -0.73
N GLU A 104 33.90 19.15 0.38
CA GLU A 104 34.50 18.61 1.61
C GLU A 104 33.48 17.94 2.54
N SER A 105 32.18 18.11 2.27
CA SER A 105 31.09 17.54 3.09
C SER A 105 30.59 16.22 2.52
N ALA A 106 30.49 15.20 3.37
CA ALA A 106 29.83 13.94 3.04
C ALA A 106 28.41 13.92 3.65
N GLN A 107 27.41 13.55 2.85
CA GLN A 107 26.04 13.35 3.29
C GLN A 107 25.64 11.90 3.06
N SER A 108 25.22 11.22 4.12
CA SER A 108 24.70 9.84 4.05
C SER A 108 23.19 9.86 3.86
N VAL A 109 22.71 9.14 2.84
CA VAL A 109 21.30 8.89 2.60
C VAL A 109 21.01 7.41 2.83
N GLU A 110 20.13 7.12 3.77
CA GLU A 110 19.67 5.78 4.13
C GLU A 110 18.68 5.26 3.06
N TRP A 111 19.19 4.94 1.87
CA TRP A 111 18.39 4.58 0.70
C TRP A 111 17.47 3.38 0.95
N LEU A 112 17.96 2.36 1.67
CA LEU A 112 17.19 1.16 1.96
C LEU A 112 15.86 1.47 2.68
N ARG A 113 15.84 2.51 3.53
CA ARG A 113 14.63 2.99 4.22
C ARG A 113 13.57 3.46 3.21
N TYR A 114 13.97 4.33 2.27
CA TYR A 114 13.05 4.85 1.24
C TYR A 114 12.59 3.76 0.29
N ALA A 115 13.48 2.87 -0.14
CA ALA A 115 13.14 1.70 -0.95
C ALA A 115 12.07 0.85 -0.24
N GLY A 116 12.26 0.64 1.07
CA GLY A 116 11.30 -0.08 1.90
C GLY A 116 9.94 0.59 2.01
N TRP A 117 9.91 1.91 2.16
CA TRP A 117 8.65 2.67 2.18
C TRP A 117 7.93 2.63 0.84
N LEU A 118 8.65 2.78 -0.28
CA LEU A 118 8.07 2.75 -1.63
C LEU A 118 7.28 1.48 -1.92
N VAL A 119 7.71 0.34 -1.34
CA VAL A 119 7.05 -0.96 -1.52
C VAL A 119 6.02 -1.26 -0.44
N THR A 120 6.22 -0.85 0.82
CA THR A 120 5.33 -1.21 1.94
C THR A 120 4.19 -0.23 2.18
N THR A 121 4.44 1.08 2.10
CA THR A 121 3.42 2.09 2.44
C THR A 121 2.22 2.09 1.50
N PRO A 122 2.35 1.84 0.18
CA PRO A 122 1.17 1.79 -0.69
C PRO A 122 0.25 0.61 -0.36
N VAL A 123 0.83 -0.53 0.01
CA VAL A 123 0.07 -1.72 0.45
C VAL A 123 -0.62 -1.46 1.78
N LEU A 124 0.03 -0.73 2.69
CA LEU A 124 -0.55 -0.31 3.96
C LEU A 124 -1.76 0.62 3.74
N LEU A 125 -1.66 1.57 2.80
CA LEU A 125 -2.76 2.47 2.43
C LEU A 125 -3.90 1.75 1.70
N LEU A 126 -3.58 0.76 0.88
CA LEU A 126 -4.61 -0.13 0.30
C LEU A 126 -5.39 -0.82 1.42
N HIS A 127 -4.71 -1.32 2.45
CA HIS A 127 -5.37 -1.94 3.60
C HIS A 127 -6.23 -0.92 4.38
N VAL A 128 -5.79 0.34 4.53
CA VAL A 128 -6.61 1.42 5.11
C VAL A 128 -7.89 1.62 4.30
N ASN A 129 -7.78 1.69 2.97
CA ASN A 129 -8.93 1.87 2.08
C ASN A 129 -9.88 0.66 2.10
N ASP A 130 -9.34 -0.55 2.20
CA ASP A 130 -10.13 -1.77 2.31
C ASP A 130 -11.02 -1.79 3.57
N LEU A 131 -10.58 -1.17 4.67
CA LEU A 131 -11.43 -1.00 5.86
C LEU A 131 -12.72 -0.24 5.51
N ALA A 132 -12.66 0.78 4.64
CA ALA A 132 -13.84 1.49 4.16
C ALA A 132 -14.69 0.63 3.22
N SER A 133 -14.06 -0.15 2.33
CA SER A 133 -14.77 -0.98 1.37
C SER A 133 -15.67 -2.05 2.02
N ILE A 134 -15.26 -2.56 3.18
CA ILE A 134 -16.06 -3.51 3.96
C ILE A 134 -17.34 -2.84 4.46
N GLY A 135 -17.27 -1.58 4.90
CA GLY A 135 -18.45 -0.82 5.32
C GLY A 135 -19.36 -0.38 4.17
N MET A 136 -18.80 -0.16 2.98
CA MET A 136 -19.47 0.53 1.87
C MET A 136 -19.26 -0.21 0.54
N LYS A 137 -19.92 -1.37 0.38
CA LYS A 137 -19.78 -2.20 -0.84
C LYS A 137 -20.16 -1.50 -2.16
N ASN A 138 -20.94 -0.42 -2.11
CA ASN A 138 -21.50 0.24 -3.31
C ASN A 138 -20.76 1.54 -3.72
N GLN A 139 -19.78 2.00 -2.94
CA GLN A 139 -18.94 3.14 -3.31
C GLN A 139 -17.48 2.79 -3.04
N LYS A 140 -16.90 1.93 -3.87
CA LYS A 140 -15.45 2.06 -4.11
C LYS A 140 -15.26 3.39 -4.79
N ASP A 141 -15.02 4.41 -3.99
CA ASP A 141 -14.61 5.72 -4.47
C ASP A 141 -13.16 5.55 -4.97
N LEU A 142 -13.01 4.89 -6.13
CA LEU A 142 -11.73 4.52 -6.74
C LEU A 142 -10.82 5.74 -6.86
N ASN A 143 -11.43 6.93 -7.00
CA ASN A 143 -10.74 8.21 -6.99
C ASN A 143 -9.97 8.45 -5.69
N ARG A 144 -10.54 8.15 -4.52
CA ARG A 144 -9.89 8.36 -3.21
C ARG A 144 -8.69 7.43 -3.02
N GLU A 145 -8.85 6.16 -3.39
CA GLU A 145 -7.77 5.16 -3.34
C GLU A 145 -6.59 5.57 -4.23
N HIS A 146 -6.86 5.93 -5.49
CA HIS A 146 -5.84 6.38 -6.42
C HIS A 146 -5.14 7.67 -5.94
N VAL A 147 -5.89 8.63 -5.40
CA VAL A 147 -5.33 9.87 -4.84
C VAL A 147 -4.39 9.56 -3.67
N MET A 148 -4.78 8.70 -2.74
CA MET A 148 -3.93 8.29 -1.61
C MET A 148 -2.65 7.61 -2.08
N PHE A 149 -2.77 6.67 -3.02
CA PHE A 149 -1.64 5.96 -3.60
C PHE A 149 -0.66 6.93 -4.29
N MET A 150 -1.17 7.80 -5.16
CA MET A 150 -0.35 8.77 -5.91
C MET A 150 0.31 9.79 -4.97
N CYS A 151 -0.43 10.34 -4.00
CA CYS A 151 0.14 11.27 -3.03
C CYS A 151 1.22 10.62 -2.18
N ASN A 152 1.06 9.35 -1.79
CA ASN A 152 2.09 8.61 -1.07
C ASN A 152 3.37 8.43 -1.88
N GLN A 153 3.25 8.02 -3.15
CA GLN A 153 4.41 7.87 -4.03
C GLN A 153 5.14 9.21 -4.23
N LEU A 154 4.39 10.29 -4.47
CA LEU A 154 4.96 11.63 -4.62
C LEU A 154 5.61 12.12 -3.33
N THR A 155 4.99 11.88 -2.18
CA THR A 155 5.57 12.20 -0.86
C THR A 155 6.94 11.54 -0.72
N LEU A 156 7.03 10.24 -0.99
CA LEU A 156 8.26 9.48 -0.85
C LEU A 156 9.33 9.89 -1.86
N VAL A 157 8.99 9.96 -3.16
CA VAL A 157 9.97 10.29 -4.22
C VAL A 157 10.51 11.71 -4.05
N ILE A 158 9.65 12.69 -3.74
CA ILE A 158 10.05 14.08 -3.57
C ILE A 158 10.84 14.25 -2.26
N GLY A 159 10.40 13.63 -1.16
CA GLY A 159 11.11 13.68 0.13
C GLY A 159 12.48 13.01 0.07
N MET A 160 12.57 11.87 -0.60
CA MET A 160 13.82 11.20 -0.92
C MET A 160 14.72 12.10 -1.77
N THR A 161 14.20 12.74 -2.81
CA THR A 161 14.94 13.72 -3.63
C THR A 161 15.50 14.85 -2.76
N GLY A 162 14.73 15.39 -1.82
CA GLY A 162 15.21 16.40 -0.87
C GLY A 162 16.37 15.92 0.02
N SER A 163 16.49 14.61 0.23
CA SER A 163 17.59 13.99 0.98
C SER A 163 18.87 13.86 0.15
N PHE A 164 18.77 13.88 -1.19
CA PHE A 164 19.92 13.89 -2.11
C PHE A 164 20.47 15.29 -2.38
N VAL A 165 19.87 16.33 -1.80
CA VAL A 165 20.25 17.72 -2.06
C VAL A 165 20.95 18.34 -0.85
N SER A 166 22.18 18.85 -1.06
CA SER A 166 22.98 19.49 -0.01
C SER A 166 22.64 20.97 0.21
N ASN A 167 22.04 21.62 -0.78
CA ASN A 167 21.60 23.00 -0.67
C ASN A 167 20.33 23.09 0.19
N GLY A 168 20.45 23.70 1.38
CA GLY A 168 19.36 23.81 2.34
C GLY A 168 18.09 24.48 1.80
N TYR A 169 18.20 25.42 0.85
CA TYR A 169 17.03 26.05 0.22
C TYR A 169 16.24 25.03 -0.63
N TRP A 170 16.94 24.29 -1.49
CA TRP A 170 16.32 23.27 -2.33
C TRP A 170 15.81 22.09 -1.51
N GLN A 171 16.54 21.70 -0.47
CA GLN A 171 16.12 20.69 0.49
C GLN A 171 14.79 21.09 1.17
N ALA A 172 14.68 22.33 1.66
CA ALA A 172 13.45 22.83 2.24
C ALA A 172 12.30 22.87 1.21
N ALA A 173 12.58 23.26 -0.04
CA ALA A 173 11.58 23.26 -1.11
C ALA A 173 11.04 21.85 -1.42
N PHE A 174 11.91 20.86 -1.54
CA PHE A 174 11.51 19.46 -1.72
C PHE A 174 10.74 18.92 -0.51
N PHE A 175 11.19 19.22 0.70
CA PHE A 175 10.47 18.85 1.93
C PHE A 175 9.07 19.45 1.97
N SER A 176 8.92 20.76 1.73
CA SER A 176 7.61 21.42 1.72
C SER A 176 6.69 20.83 0.66
N CYS A 177 7.20 20.56 -0.54
CA CYS A 177 6.44 19.94 -1.61
C CYS A 177 5.97 18.52 -1.23
N SER A 178 6.87 17.68 -0.70
CA SER A 178 6.55 16.34 -0.19
C SER A 178 5.50 16.40 0.94
N PHE A 179 5.65 17.35 1.87
CA PHE A 179 4.74 17.53 2.99
C PHE A 179 3.33 17.93 2.55
N CYS A 180 3.19 18.72 1.47
CA CYS A 180 1.88 19.03 0.89
C CYS A 180 1.15 17.75 0.41
N PHE A 181 1.84 16.84 -0.28
CA PHE A 181 1.26 15.56 -0.69
C PHE A 181 0.93 14.67 0.51
N PHE A 182 1.79 14.66 1.54
CA PHE A 182 1.54 13.96 2.79
C PHE A 182 0.26 14.47 3.47
N CYS A 183 0.03 15.78 3.49
CA CYS A 183 -1.20 16.38 4.04
C CYS A 183 -2.45 15.93 3.27
N VAL A 184 -2.40 15.89 1.94
CA VAL A 184 -3.52 15.40 1.12
C VAL A 184 -3.82 13.92 1.43
N GLN A 185 -2.77 13.09 1.49
CA GLN A 185 -2.91 11.68 1.86
C GLN A 185 -3.53 11.49 3.26
N ASN A 186 -3.05 12.24 4.26
CA ASN A 186 -3.57 12.15 5.63
C ASN A 186 -5.01 12.65 5.74
N TYR A 187 -5.38 13.68 4.97
CA TYR A 187 -6.75 14.14 4.88
C TYR A 187 -7.67 13.02 4.34
N SER A 188 -7.27 12.33 3.28
CA SER A 188 -8.03 11.17 2.77
C SER A 188 -8.14 10.04 3.79
N ALA A 189 -7.04 9.70 4.48
CA ALA A 189 -7.07 8.70 5.56
C ALA A 189 -7.99 9.12 6.72
N PHE A 190 -8.02 10.41 7.07
CA PHE A 190 -8.90 10.94 8.11
C PHE A 190 -10.37 10.77 7.76
N LEU A 191 -10.74 11.05 6.51
CA LEU A 191 -12.10 10.82 6.02
C LEU A 191 -12.47 9.33 6.07
N ILE A 192 -11.56 8.44 5.67
CA ILE A 192 -11.75 6.98 5.76
C ILE A 192 -11.99 6.55 7.20
N TYR A 193 -11.15 6.99 8.15
CA TYR A 193 -11.32 6.65 9.55
C TYR A 193 -12.64 7.17 10.13
N GLY A 194 -13.04 8.39 9.76
CA GLY A 194 -14.33 8.95 10.17
C GLY A 194 -15.53 8.19 9.60
N GLU A 195 -15.40 7.63 8.40
CA GLU A 195 -16.42 6.81 7.75
C GLU A 195 -16.52 5.43 8.42
N VAL A 196 -15.41 4.69 8.54
CA VAL A 196 -15.41 3.35 9.15
C VAL A 196 -15.88 3.37 10.60
N MET A 197 -15.53 4.40 11.39
CA MET A 197 -16.00 4.51 12.77
C MET A 197 -17.51 4.72 12.90
N ARG A 198 -18.18 5.23 11.86
CA ARG A 198 -19.65 5.38 11.83
C ARG A 198 -20.33 4.10 11.34
N THR A 199 -19.71 3.37 10.43
CA THR A 199 -20.30 2.17 9.82
C THR A 199 -20.06 0.90 10.63
N TYR A 200 -18.94 0.80 11.33
CA TYR A 200 -18.57 -0.41 12.06
C TYR A 200 -19.33 -0.53 13.40
N PRO A 201 -19.53 -1.75 13.90
CA PRO A 201 -20.19 -1.96 15.19
C PRO A 201 -19.41 -1.30 16.33
N THR A 202 -20.12 -0.89 17.38
CA THR A 202 -19.53 -0.24 18.57
C THR A 202 -18.40 -1.05 19.21
N SER A 203 -18.45 -2.38 19.14
CA SER A 203 -17.39 -3.27 19.63
C SER A 203 -16.06 -3.12 18.86
N ALA A 204 -16.09 -2.72 17.59
CA ALA A 204 -14.92 -2.48 16.76
C ALA A 204 -14.40 -1.04 16.82
N VAL A 205 -15.25 -0.07 17.20
CA VAL A 205 -14.89 1.36 17.21
C VAL A 205 -13.66 1.65 18.08
N ASN A 206 -13.51 1.01 19.23
CA ASN A 206 -12.33 1.24 20.09
C ASN A 206 -11.03 0.77 19.44
N TYR A 207 -11.07 -0.35 18.70
CA TYR A 207 -9.91 -0.83 17.93
C TYR A 207 -9.60 0.10 16.77
N LEU A 208 -10.62 0.58 16.05
CA LEU A 208 -10.46 1.55 14.97
C LEU A 208 -9.87 2.88 15.46
N LYS A 209 -10.29 3.36 16.65
CA LYS A 209 -9.68 4.53 17.29
C LYS A 209 -8.20 4.29 17.61
N GLY A 210 -7.86 3.13 18.17
CA GLY A 210 -6.47 2.74 18.40
C GLY A 210 -5.64 2.72 17.12
N MET A 211 -6.19 2.13 16.05
CA MET A 211 -5.55 2.12 14.72
C MET A 211 -5.36 3.53 14.16
N ALA A 212 -6.36 4.41 14.29
CA ALA A 212 -6.25 5.81 13.85
C ALA A 212 -5.17 6.56 14.64
N ILE A 213 -5.10 6.37 15.97
CA ILE A 213 -4.07 6.97 16.82
C ILE A 213 -2.68 6.48 16.40
N ILE A 214 -2.51 5.18 16.16
CA ILE A 214 -1.24 4.61 15.70
C ILE A 214 -0.87 5.16 14.33
N TYR A 215 -1.82 5.17 13.39
CA TYR A 215 -1.61 5.71 12.05
C TYR A 215 -1.17 7.18 12.12
N PHE A 216 -2.00 8.07 12.67
CA PHE A 216 -1.69 9.49 12.67
C PHE A 216 -0.50 9.81 13.58
N GLY A 217 -0.36 9.16 14.73
CA GLY A 217 0.75 9.36 15.64
C GLY A 217 2.09 9.01 14.99
N PHE A 218 2.26 7.76 14.56
CA PHE A 218 3.55 7.27 14.06
C PHE A 218 3.83 7.70 12.62
N TRP A 219 2.82 7.93 11.78
CA TRP A 219 3.09 8.45 10.43
C TRP A 219 3.56 9.90 10.43
N HIS A 220 3.08 10.73 11.36
CA HIS A 220 3.58 12.11 11.50
C HIS A 220 4.99 12.17 12.09
N LEU A 221 5.47 11.10 12.73
CA LEU A 221 6.86 11.03 13.16
C LEU A 221 7.82 11.00 11.97
N TYR A 222 7.51 10.37 10.84
CA TYR A 222 8.44 10.32 9.70
C TYR A 222 8.91 11.69 9.18
N PRO A 223 8.02 12.65 8.84
CA PRO A 223 8.48 13.98 8.41
C PRO A 223 9.19 14.74 9.54
N LEU A 224 8.85 14.51 10.81
CA LEU A 224 9.54 15.11 11.96
C LEU A 224 10.95 14.53 12.11
N LEU A 225 11.10 13.21 12.07
CA LEU A 225 12.38 12.51 12.16
C LEU A 225 13.28 12.85 10.98
N TRP A 226 12.72 13.04 9.78
CA TRP A 226 13.47 13.52 8.63
C TRP A 226 13.99 14.95 8.86
N ALA A 227 13.12 15.86 9.33
CA ALA A 227 13.51 17.25 9.55
C ALA A 227 14.56 17.40 10.68
N LEU A 228 14.45 16.60 11.73
CA LEU A 228 15.40 16.55 12.84
C LEU A 228 16.63 15.67 12.55
N GLY A 229 16.55 14.82 11.53
CA GLY A 229 17.52 13.80 11.19
C GLY A 229 18.82 14.35 10.59
N PRO A 230 19.82 13.47 10.38
CA PRO A 230 21.06 13.81 9.69
C PRO A 230 20.81 14.31 8.26
N GLU A 231 19.65 13.99 7.68
CA GLU A 231 19.26 14.42 6.34
C GLU A 231 19.06 15.94 6.27
N ALA A 232 18.55 16.58 7.34
CA ALA A 232 18.22 18.01 7.34
C ALA A 232 18.91 18.80 8.47
N ALA A 233 18.30 18.91 9.65
CA ALA A 233 18.81 19.76 10.73
C ALA A 233 20.00 19.15 11.49
N GLY A 234 20.17 17.82 11.46
CA GLY A 234 21.26 17.13 12.13
C GLY A 234 21.15 17.08 13.65
N PHE A 235 19.95 17.27 14.21
CA PHE A 235 19.72 17.17 15.66
C PHE A 235 19.77 15.71 16.16
N LEU A 236 19.44 14.75 15.31
CA LEU A 236 19.58 13.33 15.58
C LEU A 236 20.88 12.80 14.96
N THR A 237 21.59 11.97 15.72
CA THR A 237 22.67 11.16 15.16
C THR A 237 22.09 10.13 14.17
N PRO A 238 22.88 9.61 13.20
CA PRO A 238 22.41 8.57 12.30
C PRO A 238 21.82 7.35 13.03
N ASN A 239 22.48 6.86 14.08
CA ASN A 239 21.97 5.75 14.90
C ASN A 239 20.70 6.13 15.68
N GLY A 240 20.61 7.35 16.20
CA GLY A 240 19.38 7.84 16.83
C GLY A 240 18.21 7.90 15.85
N SER A 241 18.46 8.35 14.63
CA SER A 241 17.48 8.33 13.53
C SER A 241 17.06 6.89 13.21
N ARG A 242 18.00 5.94 13.09
CA ARG A 242 17.71 4.50 12.88
C ARG A 242 16.81 3.93 13.97
N VAL A 243 17.13 4.13 15.26
CA VAL A 243 16.31 3.65 16.39
C VAL A 243 14.88 4.19 16.31
N LEU A 244 14.71 5.49 16.08
CA LEU A 244 13.38 6.12 16.07
C LEU A 244 12.55 5.71 14.85
N HIS A 245 13.18 5.50 13.70
CA HIS A 245 12.52 4.95 12.51
C HIS A 245 12.14 3.48 12.72
N ALA A 246 13.02 2.66 13.31
CA ALA A 246 12.75 1.27 13.66
C ALA A 246 11.58 1.15 14.64
N LEU A 247 11.53 2.03 15.64
CA LEU A 247 10.38 2.10 16.54
C LEU A 247 9.11 2.49 15.79
N SER A 248 9.18 3.52 14.94
CA SER A 248 8.01 4.01 14.21
C SER A 248 7.43 2.95 13.27
N ASP A 249 8.28 2.19 12.58
CA ASP A 249 7.88 1.09 11.71
C ASP A 249 7.22 -0.06 12.48
N LEU A 250 7.74 -0.39 13.68
CA LEU A 250 7.13 -1.39 14.54
C LEU A 250 5.67 -1.07 14.87
N PHE A 251 5.36 0.20 15.14
CA PHE A 251 4.00 0.62 15.41
C PHE A 251 3.17 0.79 14.13
N ALA A 252 3.68 1.53 13.14
CA ALA A 252 2.96 1.91 11.93
C ALA A 252 2.70 0.75 10.97
N LYS A 253 3.57 -0.28 10.96
CA LYS A 253 3.45 -1.45 10.09
C LYS A 253 2.97 -2.66 10.88
N ASN A 254 3.73 -3.08 11.89
CA ASN A 254 3.51 -4.36 12.56
C ASN A 254 2.31 -4.32 13.51
N LEU A 255 2.26 -3.37 14.47
CA LEU A 255 1.12 -3.26 15.39
C LEU A 255 -0.15 -2.84 14.65
N TRP A 256 -0.07 -1.83 13.78
CA TRP A 256 -1.20 -1.40 12.99
C TRP A 256 -1.75 -2.53 12.10
N GLY A 257 -0.86 -3.25 11.40
CA GLY A 257 -1.24 -4.37 10.53
C GLY A 257 -1.89 -5.51 11.30
N TYR A 258 -1.38 -5.83 12.49
CA TYR A 258 -2.01 -6.81 13.38
C TYR A 258 -3.41 -6.39 13.83
N LEU A 259 -3.61 -5.11 14.19
CA LEU A 259 -4.93 -4.61 14.56
C LEU A 259 -5.91 -4.64 13.37
N ALA A 260 -5.44 -4.28 12.18
CA ALA A 260 -6.24 -4.35 10.95
C ALA A 260 -6.69 -5.79 10.67
N PHE A 261 -5.76 -6.74 10.72
CA PHE A 261 -6.05 -8.18 10.63
C PHE A 261 -7.05 -8.62 11.70
N TYR A 262 -6.83 -8.25 12.97
CA TYR A 262 -7.69 -8.68 14.07
C TYR A 262 -9.12 -8.15 13.93
N VAL A 263 -9.28 -6.88 13.57
CA VAL A 263 -10.61 -6.29 13.34
C VAL A 263 -11.32 -7.04 12.21
N ARG A 264 -10.65 -7.21 11.08
CA ARG A 264 -11.24 -7.78 9.86
C ARG A 264 -11.55 -9.27 9.99
N GLU A 265 -10.59 -10.07 10.45
CA GLU A 265 -10.65 -11.53 10.37
C GLU A 265 -11.16 -12.18 11.66
N LYS A 266 -11.12 -11.49 12.80
CA LYS A 266 -11.56 -12.05 14.10
C LYS A 266 -12.74 -11.32 14.68
N LEU A 267 -12.69 -9.99 14.77
CA LEU A 267 -13.69 -9.23 15.50
C LEU A 267 -15.01 -9.13 14.73
N LEU A 268 -14.97 -8.75 13.46
CA LEU A 268 -16.19 -8.63 12.65
C LEU A 268 -16.93 -9.97 12.48
N PRO A 269 -16.28 -11.11 12.16
CA PRO A 269 -16.99 -12.39 12.05
C PRO A 269 -17.62 -12.83 13.37
N ARG A 270 -16.94 -12.63 14.51
CA ARG A 270 -17.48 -12.95 15.84
C ARG A 270 -18.69 -12.08 16.22
N GLU A 271 -18.70 -10.82 15.80
CA GLU A 271 -19.84 -9.94 16.03
C GLU A 271 -21.02 -10.32 15.13
N ALA A 272 -20.75 -10.70 13.87
CA ALA A 272 -21.77 -11.24 12.96
C ALA A 272 -22.42 -12.52 13.52
N GLU A 273 -21.61 -13.47 13.99
CA GLU A 273 -22.07 -14.71 14.61
C GLU A 273 -22.91 -14.45 15.88
N ARG A 274 -22.46 -13.54 16.76
CA ARG A 274 -23.22 -13.16 17.97
C ARG A 274 -24.60 -12.58 17.66
N ARG A 275 -24.77 -11.95 16.49
CA ARG A 275 -26.07 -11.43 16.04
C ARG A 275 -26.88 -12.44 15.23
N GLY A 276 -26.40 -13.67 15.07
CA GLY A 276 -27.03 -14.69 14.23
C GLY A 276 -27.06 -14.31 12.75
N MET A 277 -26.20 -13.37 12.33
CA MET A 277 -26.14 -12.87 10.96
C MET A 277 -25.08 -13.63 10.18
N LYS A 278 -25.37 -14.01 8.94
CA LYS A 278 -24.30 -14.50 8.04
C LYS A 278 -23.39 -13.31 7.72
N GLY A 279 -22.07 -13.53 7.61
CA GLY A 279 -21.04 -12.46 7.63
C GLY A 279 -21.20 -11.30 6.63
N GLY A 280 -22.09 -11.41 5.64
CA GLY A 280 -22.47 -10.31 4.76
C GLY A 280 -23.68 -9.48 5.21
N GLU A 281 -24.63 -10.06 5.93
CA GLU A 281 -25.84 -9.39 6.44
C GLU A 281 -25.51 -8.41 7.57
N PHE A 282 -24.41 -8.68 8.28
CA PHE A 282 -23.97 -7.92 9.44
C PHE A 282 -23.71 -6.44 9.18
N LEU A 283 -23.02 -6.13 8.08
CA LEU A 283 -22.67 -4.76 7.72
C LEU A 283 -23.90 -3.97 7.24
N LEU A 284 -24.84 -4.66 6.59
CA LEU A 284 -26.12 -4.09 6.16
C LEU A 284 -26.96 -3.68 7.38
N HIS A 285 -27.07 -4.57 8.36
CA HIS A 285 -27.81 -4.29 9.60
C HIS A 285 -27.21 -3.14 10.39
N GLY A 286 -25.88 -3.04 10.50
CA GLY A 286 -25.24 -1.94 11.23
C GLY A 286 -25.61 -0.55 10.69
N LYS A 287 -25.66 -0.40 9.36
CA LYS A 287 -26.03 0.87 8.72
C LYS A 287 -27.53 1.17 8.87
N ILE A 288 -28.37 0.15 8.79
CA ILE A 288 -29.81 0.29 9.04
C ILE A 288 -30.06 0.71 10.48
N ASP A 289 -29.42 0.06 11.45
CA ASP A 289 -29.55 0.38 12.88
C ASP A 289 -29.13 1.84 13.17
N ASP A 290 -28.04 2.32 12.56
CA ASP A 290 -27.61 3.72 12.71
C ASP A 290 -28.63 4.70 12.10
N LEU A 291 -29.08 4.46 10.87
CA LEU A 291 -30.06 5.31 10.20
C LEU A 291 -31.39 5.36 10.95
N THR A 292 -31.88 4.20 11.40
CA THR A 292 -33.08 4.09 12.24
C THR A 292 -32.89 4.81 13.57
N ALA A 293 -31.72 4.69 14.20
CA ALA A 293 -31.43 5.42 15.44
C ALA A 293 -31.34 6.94 15.23
N ARG A 294 -30.77 7.41 14.10
CA ARG A 294 -30.73 8.83 13.70
C ARG A 294 -32.14 9.38 13.47
N LEU A 295 -32.98 8.65 12.73
CA LEU A 295 -34.39 8.98 12.52
C LEU A 295 -35.15 9.05 13.85
N ALA A 296 -35.01 8.05 14.71
CA ALA A 296 -35.67 8.02 16.02
C ALA A 296 -35.19 9.14 16.96
N ARG A 297 -33.93 9.59 16.84
CA ARG A 297 -33.42 10.76 17.58
C ARG A 297 -34.02 12.07 17.04
N ALA A 298 -34.04 12.25 15.71
CA ALA A 298 -34.62 13.43 15.08
C ALA A 298 -36.11 13.58 15.40
N GLN A 299 -36.86 12.47 15.37
CA GLN A 299 -38.28 12.45 15.72
C GLN A 299 -38.50 12.83 17.20
N ARG A 300 -37.66 12.33 18.11
CA ARG A 300 -37.74 12.69 19.55
C ARG A 300 -37.36 14.14 19.84
N SER A 301 -36.49 14.75 19.04
CA SER A 301 -36.17 16.17 19.16
C SER A 301 -37.25 17.09 18.57
N GLY A 302 -38.35 16.53 18.05
CA GLY A 302 -39.39 17.29 17.38
C GLY A 302 -38.92 17.91 16.05
N ALA A 303 -37.94 17.28 15.39
CA ALA A 303 -37.48 17.74 14.09
C ALA A 303 -38.65 17.73 13.09
N SER A 304 -38.74 18.78 12.29
CA SER A 304 -39.82 18.91 11.32
C SER A 304 -39.63 17.89 10.19
N ASP A 305 -40.71 17.53 9.48
CA ASP A 305 -40.62 16.58 8.37
C ASP A 305 -39.57 16.95 7.30
N PRO A 306 -39.40 18.24 6.91
CA PRO A 306 -38.30 18.67 6.04
C PRO A 306 -36.89 18.29 6.54
N ASP A 307 -36.67 18.26 7.85
CA ASP A 307 -35.38 17.93 8.46
C ASP A 307 -35.12 16.41 8.44
N MET A 308 -36.18 15.60 8.37
CA MET A 308 -36.10 14.14 8.31
C MET A 308 -36.03 13.61 6.87
N THR A 309 -36.47 14.38 5.87
CA THR A 309 -36.45 13.99 4.45
C THR A 309 -35.07 13.49 3.97
N PRO A 310 -33.93 14.15 4.28
CA PRO A 310 -32.61 13.66 3.87
C PRO A 310 -32.26 12.29 4.48
N LEU A 311 -32.62 12.07 5.75
CA LEU A 311 -32.39 10.81 6.45
C LEU A 311 -33.26 9.68 5.87
N ARG A 312 -34.52 9.96 5.56
CA ARG A 312 -35.42 9.00 4.91
C ARG A 312 -34.92 8.63 3.52
N LYS A 313 -34.48 9.63 2.74
CA LYS A 313 -33.87 9.40 1.43
C LYS A 313 -32.60 8.56 1.55
N GLU A 314 -31.70 8.87 2.48
CA GLU A 314 -30.49 8.09 2.74
C GLU A 314 -30.80 6.62 3.07
N LEU A 315 -31.86 6.37 3.86
CA LEU A 315 -32.33 5.02 4.17
C LEU A 315 -32.93 4.31 2.95
N ILE A 316 -33.77 4.98 2.17
CA ILE A 316 -34.40 4.41 0.96
C ILE A 316 -33.31 4.09 -0.07
N ASP A 317 -32.43 5.04 -0.40
CA ASP A 317 -31.33 4.86 -1.34
C ASP A 317 -30.42 3.69 -0.90
N PHE A 318 -30.19 3.54 0.41
CA PHE A 318 -29.44 2.42 0.97
C PHE A 318 -30.16 1.08 0.77
N LEU A 319 -31.46 1.00 1.06
CA LEU A 319 -32.27 -0.22 0.89
C LEU A 319 -32.38 -0.63 -0.59
N GLU A 320 -32.59 0.34 -1.48
CA GLU A 320 -32.65 0.11 -2.93
C GLU A 320 -31.31 -0.38 -3.47
N SER A 321 -30.20 0.26 -3.10
CA SER A 321 -28.86 -0.19 -3.51
C SER A 321 -28.45 -1.54 -2.90
N GLY A 322 -29.03 -1.90 -1.76
CA GLY A 322 -28.83 -3.19 -1.09
C GLY A 322 -29.52 -4.35 -1.81
N SER A 323 -30.64 -4.10 -2.51
CA SER A 323 -31.41 -5.13 -3.22
C SER A 323 -30.64 -5.77 -4.40
N HIS A 324 -29.60 -5.10 -4.91
CA HIS A 324 -28.70 -5.61 -5.95
C HIS A 324 -27.49 -6.38 -5.40
N LEU A 325 -27.31 -6.47 -4.07
CA LEU A 325 -26.20 -7.19 -3.45
C LEU A 325 -26.39 -8.71 -3.57
N ARG A 326 -26.03 -9.29 -4.72
CA ARG A 326 -25.73 -10.73 -4.80
C ARG A 326 -24.50 -11.00 -3.95
N PHE A 327 -24.69 -11.68 -2.82
CA PHE A 327 -23.62 -12.19 -1.98
C PHE A 327 -22.81 -13.24 -2.74
N ASN A 328 -21.73 -12.82 -3.42
CA ASN A 328 -20.63 -13.74 -3.64
C ASN A 328 -20.08 -14.09 -2.25
N SER A 329 -20.16 -15.37 -1.90
CA SER A 329 -19.67 -15.92 -0.64
C SER A 329 -18.27 -15.40 -0.32
N PHE A 330 -18.05 -15.11 0.96
CA PHE A 330 -16.77 -14.77 1.60
C PHE A 330 -15.73 -15.93 1.54
N THR A 331 -15.68 -16.66 0.43
CA THR A 331 -14.47 -17.36 0.02
C THR A 331 -13.60 -16.31 -0.64
N ALA A 332 -12.49 -15.96 0.01
CA ALA A 332 -11.40 -15.28 -0.65
C ALA A 332 -11.11 -15.99 -1.98
N LYS A 333 -11.60 -15.45 -3.09
CA LYS A 333 -10.85 -15.51 -4.35
C LYS A 333 -9.64 -14.59 -4.16
N GLY A 334 -8.77 -14.95 -3.23
CA GLY A 334 -7.37 -14.57 -3.36
C GLY A 334 -6.96 -15.07 -4.73
N GLY A 335 -6.28 -14.23 -5.51
CA GLY A 335 -5.71 -14.65 -6.78
C GLY A 335 -5.00 -15.98 -6.54
N SER A 336 -5.55 -17.05 -7.10
CA SER A 336 -4.90 -18.35 -7.06
C SER A 336 -3.63 -18.17 -7.86
N PHE A 337 -2.48 -18.17 -7.20
CA PHE A 337 -1.21 -18.38 -7.88
C PHE A 337 -1.34 -19.71 -8.62
N SER A 338 -1.47 -19.64 -9.94
CA SER A 338 -1.34 -20.83 -10.79
C SER A 338 0.04 -21.42 -10.50
N LYS A 339 0.09 -22.75 -10.31
CA LYS A 339 1.35 -23.50 -10.13
C LYS A 339 2.34 -23.31 -11.28
N ASN A 340 1.92 -22.70 -12.40
CA ASN A 340 2.75 -22.36 -13.53
C ASN A 340 2.82 -20.84 -13.63
N GLY A 341 3.90 -20.26 -13.10
CA GLY A 341 4.13 -18.82 -13.15
C GLY A 341 4.31 -18.31 -14.58
N SER A 342 3.28 -17.67 -15.12
CA SER A 342 3.41 -16.75 -16.26
C SER A 342 2.37 -15.64 -16.14
N PHE A 343 2.84 -14.39 -16.11
CA PHE A 343 2.02 -13.20 -16.17
C PHE A 343 1.77 -12.91 -17.66
N SER A 344 0.51 -12.97 -18.11
CA SER A 344 0.13 -12.54 -19.47
C SER A 344 -0.80 -11.34 -19.35
N SER A 345 -0.46 -10.24 -20.03
CA SER A 345 -1.14 -8.95 -19.95
C SER A 345 -2.14 -8.69 -21.07
N ASP A 346 -2.61 -9.71 -21.80
CA ASP A 346 -3.49 -9.51 -22.95
C ASP A 346 -4.88 -10.11 -22.73
N GLY A 347 -5.86 -9.22 -22.62
CA GLY A 347 -7.29 -9.54 -22.55
C GLY A 347 -7.84 -10.06 -23.87
N ARG A 348 -7.64 -11.34 -24.16
CA ARG A 348 -8.47 -12.10 -25.10
C ARG A 348 -8.87 -13.43 -24.49
N GLU A 349 -10.17 -13.65 -24.42
CA GLU A 349 -10.76 -14.95 -24.13
C GLU A 349 -10.29 -15.97 -25.16
N MET A 350 -9.66 -17.05 -24.69
CA MET A 350 -9.49 -18.26 -25.48
C MET A 350 -10.48 -19.29 -24.96
N GLU A 351 -11.53 -19.53 -25.76
CA GLU A 351 -12.26 -20.78 -25.75
C GLU A 351 -11.30 -21.91 -26.14
N SER A 352 -11.14 -22.92 -25.29
CA SER A 352 -10.93 -24.28 -25.78
C SER A 352 -11.33 -25.33 -24.76
N PHE A 353 -12.05 -26.31 -25.30
CA PHE A 353 -12.57 -27.52 -24.70
C PHE A 353 -11.51 -28.39 -24.02
N THR A 354 -11.89 -29.04 -22.92
CA THR A 354 -11.81 -30.52 -22.78
C THR A 354 -12.67 -30.97 -21.61
N ALA A 355 -13.52 -31.97 -21.90
CA ALA A 355 -14.44 -32.61 -20.98
C ALA A 355 -13.73 -33.62 -20.07
N PHE A 356 -14.21 -33.80 -18.83
CA PHE A 356 -14.55 -35.10 -18.20
C PHE A 356 -15.42 -34.82 -16.93
N PRO A 357 -16.27 -35.78 -16.49
CA PRO A 357 -17.43 -35.55 -15.65
C PRO A 357 -17.20 -35.96 -14.18
N GLY A 358 -17.92 -35.34 -13.25
CA GLY A 358 -18.00 -35.87 -11.88
C GLY A 358 -18.56 -34.88 -10.86
N GLY A 359 -19.87 -34.99 -10.60
CA GLY A 359 -20.49 -34.85 -9.28
C GLY A 359 -20.21 -33.61 -8.40
N LEU A 360 -21.22 -32.75 -8.29
CA LEU A 360 -21.96 -32.41 -7.05
C LEU A 360 -22.80 -31.15 -7.32
N LYS A 361 -24.05 -31.34 -7.76
CA LYS A 361 -25.06 -30.28 -7.74
C LYS A 361 -25.51 -30.11 -6.28
N GLY A 362 -25.01 -29.07 -5.62
CA GLY A 362 -25.44 -28.68 -4.28
C GLY A 362 -26.43 -27.51 -4.33
N GLU A 363 -27.59 -27.71 -3.69
CA GLU A 363 -28.75 -26.82 -3.51
C GLU A 363 -28.49 -25.50 -2.75
N SER A 364 -27.35 -24.85 -2.94
CA SER A 364 -26.95 -23.70 -2.12
C SER A 364 -27.58 -22.37 -2.56
N GLN A 365 -28.04 -22.21 -3.81
CA GLN A 365 -28.48 -20.91 -4.33
C GLN A 365 -29.95 -20.58 -4.06
N SER A 366 -30.85 -21.57 -4.00
CA SER A 366 -32.27 -21.32 -3.72
C SER A 366 -32.52 -20.92 -2.27
N ASN A 367 -31.76 -21.48 -1.33
CA ASN A 367 -31.88 -21.17 0.10
C ASN A 367 -31.34 -19.77 0.46
N SER A 368 -30.37 -19.23 -0.29
CA SER A 368 -29.90 -17.85 -0.07
C SER A 368 -30.88 -16.78 -0.51
N LEU A 369 -31.67 -17.04 -1.56
CA LEU A 369 -32.69 -16.12 -2.07
C LEU A 369 -33.90 -16.04 -1.12
N ASN A 370 -34.34 -17.18 -0.58
CA ASN A 370 -35.47 -17.21 0.36
C ASN A 370 -35.14 -16.58 1.74
N LEU A 371 -33.88 -16.67 2.21
CA LEU A 371 -33.50 -16.06 3.49
C LEU A 371 -33.41 -14.53 3.43
N ALA A 372 -32.86 -13.97 2.35
CA ALA A 372 -32.78 -12.51 2.16
C ALA A 372 -34.18 -11.87 2.16
N GLY A 373 -35.18 -12.56 1.58
CA GLY A 373 -36.58 -12.15 1.65
C GLY A 373 -37.13 -12.09 3.07
N SER A 374 -36.80 -13.05 3.93
CA SER A 374 -37.31 -13.09 5.31
C SER A 374 -36.75 -11.98 6.22
N SER A 375 -35.48 -11.61 6.06
CA SER A 375 -34.86 -10.52 6.80
C SER A 375 -35.37 -9.15 6.32
N PHE A 376 -35.60 -9.02 5.02
CA PHE A 376 -36.18 -7.82 4.42
C PHE A 376 -37.64 -7.61 4.87
N GLU A 377 -38.45 -8.68 4.95
CA GLU A 377 -39.83 -8.60 5.45
C GLU A 377 -39.90 -8.27 6.96
N ARG A 378 -38.99 -8.78 7.79
CA ARG A 378 -38.92 -8.37 9.22
C ARG A 378 -38.51 -6.90 9.39
N LEU A 379 -37.59 -6.42 8.55
CA LEU A 379 -37.20 -5.02 8.55
C LEU A 379 -38.35 -4.12 8.08
N ARG A 380 -39.07 -4.54 7.02
CA ARG A 380 -40.30 -3.89 6.55
C ARG A 380 -41.34 -3.81 7.67
N GLU A 381 -41.61 -4.90 8.38
CA GLU A 381 -42.56 -4.90 9.49
C GLU A 381 -42.12 -3.96 10.61
N THR A 382 -40.83 -3.93 10.94
CA THR A 382 -40.29 -3.06 11.99
C THR A 382 -40.39 -1.58 11.59
N ILE A 383 -40.08 -1.23 10.33
CA ILE A 383 -40.20 0.13 9.79
C ILE A 383 -41.67 0.56 9.71
N MET A 384 -42.56 -0.35 9.31
CA MET A 384 -44.01 -0.09 9.28
C MET A 384 -44.61 0.05 10.68
N GLN A 385 -44.08 -0.65 11.68
CA GLN A 385 -44.52 -0.55 13.07
C GLN A 385 -43.95 0.69 13.77
N SER A 386 -42.81 1.24 13.34
CA SER A 386 -42.14 2.37 14.00
C SER A 386 -42.69 3.77 13.65
N ALA A 387 -44.01 3.92 13.49
CA ALA A 387 -44.70 5.20 13.33
C ALA A 387 -44.28 6.03 12.09
N MET A 388 -44.42 5.45 10.90
CA MET A 388 -44.55 6.24 9.66
C MET A 388 -45.99 6.78 9.55
N SER A 389 -46.17 7.99 9.00
CA SER A 389 -47.50 8.42 8.58
C SER A 389 -48.04 7.44 7.52
N GLU A 390 -49.36 7.24 7.46
CA GLU A 390 -49.99 6.32 6.49
C GLU A 390 -49.60 6.61 5.03
N ASP A 391 -49.24 7.86 4.72
CA ASP A 391 -48.77 8.24 3.39
C ASP A 391 -47.34 7.75 3.13
N ALA A 392 -46.43 7.88 4.11
CA ALA A 392 -45.06 7.40 3.97
C ALA A 392 -45.00 5.86 3.96
N LYS A 393 -45.98 5.19 4.58
CA LYS A 393 -46.17 3.74 4.50
C LYS A 393 -46.59 3.32 3.08
N ARG A 394 -47.52 4.06 2.46
CA ARG A 394 -47.96 3.84 1.07
C ARG A 394 -46.84 4.08 0.05
N ASP A 395 -46.03 5.11 0.25
CA ASP A 395 -44.87 5.37 -0.63
C ASP A 395 -43.81 4.26 -0.55
N LEU A 396 -43.53 3.77 0.66
CA LEU A 396 -42.62 2.64 0.86
C LEU A 396 -43.18 1.34 0.25
N GLU A 397 -44.48 1.07 0.39
CA GLU A 397 -45.15 -0.07 -0.25
C GLU A 397 -45.04 0.00 -1.79
N SER A 398 -45.25 1.18 -2.37
CA SER A 398 -45.12 1.42 -3.81
C SER A 398 -43.71 1.15 -4.33
N SER A 399 -42.67 1.64 -3.65
CA SER A 399 -41.27 1.38 -4.04
C SER A 399 -40.89 -0.10 -3.90
N ILE A 400 -41.39 -0.80 -2.87
CA ILE A 400 -41.15 -2.24 -2.68
C ILE A 400 -41.82 -3.07 -3.77
N ASP A 401 -43.07 -2.74 -4.14
CA ASP A 401 -43.77 -3.45 -5.21
C ASP A 401 -43.13 -3.21 -6.58
N MET A 402 -42.54 -2.03 -6.82
CA MET A 402 -41.74 -1.76 -8.00
C MET A 402 -40.50 -2.67 -8.08
N VAL A 403 -39.78 -2.84 -6.97
CA VAL A 403 -38.61 -3.76 -6.89
C VAL A 403 -39.03 -5.22 -7.05
N ARG A 404 -40.16 -5.63 -6.44
CA ARG A 404 -40.70 -6.99 -6.56
C ARG A 404 -41.11 -7.31 -8.00
N THR A 405 -41.70 -6.33 -8.71
CA THR A 405 -42.06 -6.46 -10.13
C THR A 405 -40.81 -6.57 -11.01
N ALA A 406 -39.75 -5.82 -10.70
CA ALA A 406 -38.47 -5.93 -11.40
C ALA A 406 -37.71 -7.25 -11.16
N GLN A 407 -38.05 -7.99 -10.10
CA GLN A 407 -37.44 -9.29 -9.75
C GLN A 407 -38.20 -10.51 -10.31
N GLN A 408 -39.37 -10.32 -10.93
CA GLN A 408 -40.07 -11.40 -11.60
C GLN A 408 -39.39 -11.74 -12.93
N PRO A 409 -38.96 -13.00 -13.15
CA PRO A 409 -38.32 -13.40 -14.40
C PRO A 409 -39.39 -13.64 -15.47
N ASP A 410 -39.74 -12.61 -16.24
CA ASP A 410 -40.63 -12.79 -17.39
C ASP A 410 -39.87 -13.24 -18.66
N VAL A 411 -40.25 -14.44 -19.07
CA VAL A 411 -40.46 -14.93 -20.45
C VAL A 411 -39.34 -14.67 -21.47
N ALA A 412 -38.65 -15.77 -21.83
CA ALA A 412 -37.71 -15.85 -22.94
C ALA A 412 -38.34 -15.41 -24.27
N VAL A 413 -37.93 -14.25 -24.77
CA VAL A 413 -38.10 -13.85 -26.17
C VAL A 413 -36.87 -14.35 -26.93
N ALA A 414 -37.06 -15.36 -27.77
CA ALA A 414 -36.04 -15.88 -28.66
C ALA A 414 -35.73 -14.85 -29.76
N VAL A 415 -34.53 -14.28 -29.73
CA VAL A 415 -33.98 -13.46 -30.81
C VAL A 415 -33.05 -14.34 -31.64
N GLN A 416 -33.44 -14.60 -32.89
CA GLN A 416 -32.61 -15.24 -33.91
C GLN A 416 -31.44 -14.31 -34.27
N VAL A 417 -30.21 -14.79 -34.07
CA VAL A 417 -28.99 -14.11 -34.54
C VAL A 417 -28.62 -14.65 -35.91
N VAL A 418 -28.53 -13.73 -36.87
CA VAL A 418 -28.06 -13.96 -38.25
C VAL A 418 -26.54 -13.83 -38.26
N GLU A 419 -25.84 -14.85 -38.76
CA GLU A 419 -24.38 -14.83 -38.99
C GLU A 419 -24.01 -13.92 -40.17
N PRO A 420 -22.92 -13.14 -40.08
CA PRO A 420 -22.24 -12.61 -41.25
C PRO A 420 -20.93 -13.36 -41.56
N SER A 421 -20.75 -13.51 -42.87
CA SER A 421 -19.72 -14.19 -43.63
C SER A 421 -18.37 -13.48 -43.74
N GLN A 422 -17.30 -14.29 -43.74
CA GLN A 422 -16.01 -14.19 -44.49
C GLN A 422 -14.98 -13.09 -44.12
N PRO A 423 -13.67 -13.44 -44.02
CA PRO A 423 -12.58 -12.51 -43.69
C PRO A 423 -11.87 -11.92 -44.93
N PHE A 424 -11.39 -10.69 -44.79
CA PHE A 424 -10.53 -9.99 -45.77
C PHE A 424 -9.05 -10.35 -45.59
N SER A 425 -8.38 -10.61 -46.71
CA SER A 425 -6.95 -10.91 -46.84
C SER A 425 -6.08 -9.64 -46.76
N ALA A 426 -4.93 -9.72 -46.07
CA ALA A 426 -3.92 -8.65 -46.01
C ALA A 426 -2.93 -8.73 -47.19
N PRO A 427 -2.42 -7.58 -47.71
CA PRO A 427 -1.48 -7.56 -48.83
C PRO A 427 0.00 -7.60 -48.40
N ALA A 428 0.83 -8.06 -49.34
CA ALA A 428 2.26 -8.38 -49.22
C ALA A 428 3.20 -7.16 -49.11
N SER A 429 4.34 -7.38 -48.43
CA SER A 429 5.45 -6.43 -48.23
C SER A 429 6.42 -6.39 -49.43
N PRO A 430 7.02 -5.23 -49.75
CA PRO A 430 8.08 -5.10 -50.78
C PRO A 430 9.51 -5.23 -50.20
N PRO A 431 10.55 -5.40 -51.07
CA PRO A 431 11.86 -5.92 -50.68
C PRO A 431 12.88 -4.86 -50.26
N ALA A 432 13.87 -5.34 -49.50
CA ALA A 432 14.99 -4.61 -48.90
C ALA A 432 15.94 -3.92 -49.89
N SER A 433 16.50 -2.80 -49.46
CA SER A 433 17.63 -2.12 -50.09
C SER A 433 18.81 -1.96 -49.10
N SER A 434 19.99 -1.81 -49.68
CA SER A 434 21.31 -2.12 -49.13
C SER A 434 22.13 -0.92 -48.63
N ALA A 435 23.01 -1.20 -47.65
CA ALA A 435 24.32 -0.55 -47.36
C ALA A 435 24.31 0.77 -46.53
N PRO A 436 25.46 1.28 -46.00
CA PRO A 436 26.84 0.75 -45.96
C PRO A 436 27.55 0.82 -44.57
N ALA A 437 28.80 0.34 -44.55
CA ALA A 437 29.73 0.22 -43.43
C ALA A 437 30.32 1.53 -42.85
N THR A 438 30.61 1.53 -41.55
CA THR A 438 31.58 2.42 -40.85
C THR A 438 31.98 1.75 -39.52
N ARG A 439 33.22 1.27 -39.37
CA ARG A 439 34.49 1.93 -38.95
C ARG A 439 34.74 1.87 -37.43
N ASP A 440 35.68 0.99 -37.06
CA ASP A 440 36.29 0.81 -35.76
C ASP A 440 36.98 2.06 -35.22
N ILE A 441 36.76 2.38 -33.93
CA ILE A 441 37.67 3.17 -33.10
C ILE A 441 37.66 2.61 -31.67
N THR A 442 38.72 1.90 -31.31
CA THR A 442 39.12 1.59 -29.93
C THR A 442 39.74 2.81 -29.25
N PRO A 443 39.67 2.91 -27.91
CA PRO A 443 40.87 3.28 -27.17
C PRO A 443 41.12 2.40 -25.95
N SER A 444 42.35 1.88 -25.91
CA SER A 444 43.05 1.30 -24.77
C SER A 444 43.53 2.37 -23.81
N HIS A 445 43.33 2.21 -22.50
CA HIS A 445 44.31 2.65 -21.49
C HIS A 445 44.16 1.84 -20.20
N SER A 446 45.18 1.01 -19.94
CA SER A 446 45.40 0.27 -18.71
C SER A 446 46.23 1.11 -17.72
N LEU A 447 45.79 1.20 -16.46
CA LEU A 447 46.66 1.55 -15.33
C LEU A 447 46.47 0.50 -14.24
N ARG A 448 47.51 -0.32 -14.05
CA ARG A 448 47.61 -1.41 -13.08
C ARG A 448 48.56 -0.95 -11.98
N GLY A 449 48.04 -0.63 -10.81
CA GLY A 449 48.82 -0.40 -9.60
C GLY A 449 48.77 -1.65 -8.72
N SER A 450 49.89 -2.33 -8.56
CA SER A 450 50.05 -3.48 -7.66
C SER A 450 50.51 -2.98 -6.28
N PHE A 451 49.75 -3.27 -5.23
CA PHE A 451 50.23 -3.24 -3.84
C PHE A 451 50.48 -4.68 -3.38
N ASP A 452 51.70 -4.88 -2.89
CA ASP A 452 52.24 -6.15 -2.42
C ASP A 452 51.94 -6.29 -0.90
N PHE A 453 51.28 -7.38 -0.50
CA PHE A 453 51.11 -7.77 0.89
C PHE A 453 51.71 -9.16 1.05
N SER A 454 52.97 -9.19 1.50
CA SER A 454 53.66 -10.41 1.93
C SER A 454 53.51 -10.60 3.44
N ASP A 455 53.27 -11.86 3.80
CA ASP A 455 53.47 -12.51 5.10
C ASP A 455 52.53 -12.19 6.26
N ASP A 456 51.42 -12.94 6.30
CA ASP A 456 50.93 -13.49 7.57
C ASP A 456 50.20 -14.82 7.36
N LYS A 457 50.94 -15.93 7.37
CA LYS A 457 50.44 -17.25 6.96
C LYS A 457 49.54 -17.97 7.96
N HIS A 458 49.22 -17.40 9.13
CA HIS A 458 48.46 -18.11 10.17
C HIS A 458 47.27 -17.34 10.77
N ASN A 459 46.60 -16.49 9.99
CA ASN A 459 45.32 -15.91 10.42
C ASN A 459 44.11 -16.56 9.70
N PRO A 460 43.30 -17.39 10.38
CA PRO A 460 42.12 -18.02 9.78
C PRO A 460 41.08 -17.01 9.27
N LEU A 461 41.07 -15.77 9.78
CA LEU A 461 40.19 -14.69 9.30
C LEU A 461 40.61 -14.13 7.93
N ALA A 462 41.91 -14.15 7.61
CA ALA A 462 42.41 -13.69 6.31
C ALA A 462 42.01 -14.65 5.17
N ILE A 463 41.94 -15.95 5.47
CA ILE A 463 41.47 -16.98 4.53
C ILE A 463 39.97 -16.81 4.25
N THR A 464 39.17 -16.46 5.28
CA THR A 464 37.73 -16.20 5.10
C THR A 464 37.51 -14.92 4.28
N ALA A 465 38.22 -13.84 4.59
CA ALA A 465 38.12 -12.57 3.86
C ALA A 465 38.53 -12.69 2.39
N ALA A 466 39.63 -13.41 2.09
CA ALA A 466 40.05 -13.69 0.73
C ALA A 466 39.02 -14.54 -0.04
N SER A 467 38.36 -15.50 0.63
CA SER A 467 37.31 -16.32 0.01
C SER A 467 36.03 -15.51 -0.29
N ILE A 468 35.69 -14.54 0.56
CA ILE A 468 34.54 -13.65 0.38
C ILE A 468 34.82 -12.65 -0.75
N GLN A 469 36.02 -12.07 -0.78
CA GLN A 469 36.45 -11.17 -1.86
C GLN A 469 36.51 -11.89 -3.21
N ALA A 470 37.00 -13.12 -3.25
CA ALA A 470 37.02 -13.93 -4.48
C ALA A 470 35.61 -14.26 -4.99
N ARG A 471 34.65 -14.52 -4.09
CA ARG A 471 33.24 -14.74 -4.44
C ARG A 471 32.54 -13.45 -4.90
N ALA A 472 32.87 -12.31 -4.31
CA ALA A 472 32.36 -11.01 -4.73
C ALA A 472 32.87 -10.64 -6.14
N ASN A 473 34.16 -10.80 -6.41
CA ASN A 473 34.72 -10.54 -7.73
C ASN A 473 34.13 -11.50 -8.80
N ALA A 474 33.95 -12.78 -8.48
CA ALA A 474 33.30 -13.73 -9.39
C ALA A 474 31.80 -13.45 -9.63
N ALA A 475 31.15 -12.69 -8.74
CA ALA A 475 29.77 -12.22 -8.94
C ALA A 475 29.73 -10.96 -9.83
N VAL A 476 30.71 -10.06 -9.69
CA VAL A 476 30.89 -8.89 -10.57
C VAL A 476 31.19 -9.32 -12.01
N ASP A 477 32.09 -10.30 -12.21
CA ASP A 477 32.41 -10.83 -13.54
C ASP A 477 31.17 -11.46 -14.22
N ARG A 478 30.30 -12.15 -13.46
CA ARG A 478 29.03 -12.68 -13.99
C ARG A 478 28.03 -11.59 -14.35
N TYR A 479 28.08 -10.45 -13.66
CA TYR A 479 27.21 -9.31 -13.93
C TYR A 479 27.66 -8.54 -15.19
N GLU A 480 28.97 -8.44 -15.43
CA GLU A 480 29.53 -7.87 -16.67
C GLU A 480 29.26 -8.75 -17.91
N VAL A 481 29.27 -10.08 -17.76
CA VAL A 481 28.90 -11.00 -18.86
C VAL A 481 27.42 -10.84 -19.26
N ASN A 482 26.52 -10.61 -18.29
CA ASN A 482 25.09 -10.43 -18.57
C ASN A 482 24.74 -9.03 -19.12
N THR A 483 25.48 -7.98 -18.76
CA THR A 483 25.25 -6.64 -19.34
C THR A 483 25.71 -6.54 -20.79
N ASN A 484 26.68 -7.34 -21.22
CA ASN A 484 27.05 -7.46 -22.64
C ASN A 484 25.95 -8.16 -23.46
N TYR A 485 25.24 -9.14 -22.90
CA TYR A 485 24.06 -9.75 -23.55
C TYR A 485 22.88 -8.78 -23.70
N SER A 486 22.70 -7.86 -22.75
CA SER A 486 21.65 -6.83 -22.81
C SER A 486 21.93 -5.73 -23.84
N LYS A 487 23.21 -5.44 -24.14
CA LYS A 487 23.59 -4.45 -25.16
C LYS A 487 23.30 -4.95 -26.58
N ASP A 488 23.45 -6.25 -26.83
CA ASP A 488 23.10 -6.88 -28.11
C ASP A 488 21.58 -6.94 -28.34
N LEU A 489 20.75 -7.06 -27.30
CA LEU A 489 19.28 -6.96 -27.43
C LEU A 489 18.78 -5.52 -27.65
N SER A 490 19.46 -4.52 -27.08
CA SER A 490 19.05 -3.12 -27.23
C SER A 490 19.33 -2.54 -28.62
N SER A 491 20.27 -3.12 -29.35
CA SER A 491 20.63 -2.71 -30.71
C SER A 491 19.73 -3.32 -31.79
N SER A 492 18.96 -4.38 -31.48
CA SER A 492 17.96 -4.96 -32.40
C SER A 492 16.56 -4.35 -32.31
N MET A 493 16.28 -3.47 -31.34
CA MET A 493 14.93 -2.88 -31.11
C MET A 493 14.77 -1.43 -31.59
N LEU A 494 15.74 -0.86 -32.30
CA LEU A 494 15.73 0.55 -32.73
C LEU A 494 15.56 0.79 -34.24
N PHE A 495 15.17 -0.22 -35.00
CA PHE A 495 14.71 -0.08 -36.39
C PHE A 495 13.32 -0.69 -36.56
N ASP A 496 12.30 -0.01 -36.03
CA ASP A 496 10.95 -0.12 -36.57
C ASP A 496 10.14 1.15 -36.26
N LYS A 497 10.45 2.20 -37.04
CA LYS A 497 9.60 3.38 -37.26
C LYS A 497 10.16 4.17 -38.46
N GLN A 498 9.83 3.69 -39.66
CA GLN A 498 9.68 4.51 -40.85
C GLN A 498 8.52 4.00 -41.68
#